data_AF-C1DVF4-F1
#
_entry.id   AF-C1DVF4-F1
#
_cell.length_a   1.000
_cell.length_b   1.000
_cell.length_c   1.000
_cell.angle_alpha   90.00
_cell.angle_beta   90.00
_cell.angle_gamma   90.00
#
_symmetry.space_group_name_H-M   'P 1'
#
loop_
_entity.id
_entity.type
_entity.pdbx_description
1 polymer ?
#
loop_
_entity_poly.entity_id
_entity_poly.type
_entity_poly.pdbx_seq_one_letter_code
_entity_poly.pdbx_strand_id
1 'polypeptide(L)' 'MFQEIDDNMYILLNNVAGVKLIEENGKYHWLFYTNYPQPLKSKPFNTKEEAVVWFKNLKYNFYRSKE' A
#
# COMPACT_ATOMS: atom_id res chain seq x y z
N MET A 1 -10.21 10.32 -8.82
CA MET A 1 -9.93 10.76 -7.44
C MET A 1 -9.46 9.53 -6.70
N PHE A 2 -8.17 9.44 -6.33
CA PHE A 2 -7.62 8.25 -5.68
C PHE A 2 -7.91 8.30 -4.18
N GLN A 3 -8.33 7.18 -3.60
CA GLN A 3 -8.57 7.08 -2.17
C GLN A 3 -7.23 6.83 -1.48
N GLU A 4 -6.79 7.80 -0.66
CA GLU A 4 -5.55 7.70 0.13
C GLU A 4 -5.72 6.62 1.20
N ILE A 5 -4.74 5.71 1.26
CA ILE A 5 -4.67 4.69 2.31
C ILE A 5 -4.09 5.33 3.57
N ASP A 6 -4.97 5.68 4.51
CA ASP A 6 -4.59 6.05 5.88
C ASP A 6 -4.29 4.79 6.71
N ASP A 7 -3.53 4.93 7.81
CA ASP A 7 -2.94 3.83 8.60
C ASP A 7 -4.01 2.83 9.13
N ASN A 8 -5.29 3.19 9.10
CA ASN A 8 -6.44 2.36 9.48
C ASN A 8 -7.01 1.42 8.39
N MET A 9 -6.44 1.38 7.19
CA MET A 9 -6.92 0.51 6.08
C MET A 9 -6.45 -0.97 6.16
N TYR A 10 -6.27 -1.50 7.38
CA TYR A 10 -5.97 -2.92 7.65
C TYR A 10 -6.98 -3.90 7.03
N ILE A 11 -8.21 -3.42 6.76
CA ILE A 11 -9.32 -4.22 6.25
C ILE A 11 -9.14 -4.62 4.77
N LEU A 12 -8.27 -3.94 4.02
CA LEU A 12 -8.19 -4.12 2.56
C LEU A 12 -7.17 -5.19 2.13
N LEU A 13 -6.17 -5.53 2.94
CA LEU A 13 -5.15 -6.54 2.60
C LEU A 13 -5.72 -7.94 2.34
N ASN A 14 -6.84 -8.32 2.99
CA ASN A 14 -7.50 -9.60 2.70
C ASN A 14 -8.11 -9.66 1.29
N ASN A 15 -8.38 -8.51 0.66
CA ASN A 15 -8.96 -8.41 -0.69
C ASN A 15 -7.95 -7.90 -1.73
N VAL A 16 -6.66 -7.82 -1.38
CA VAL A 16 -5.61 -7.42 -2.32
C VAL A 16 -5.22 -8.62 -3.18
N ALA A 17 -5.53 -8.54 -4.47
CA ALA A 17 -5.12 -9.51 -5.49
C ALA A 17 -3.68 -9.27 -5.95
N GLY A 18 -3.17 -8.04 -5.85
CA GLY A 18 -1.82 -7.70 -6.28
C GLY A 18 -1.34 -6.36 -5.76
N VAL A 19 -0.02 -6.19 -5.72
CA VAL A 19 0.63 -4.95 -5.29
C VAL A 19 1.71 -4.56 -6.29
N LYS A 20 1.78 -3.29 -6.66
CA LYS A 20 2.80 -2.75 -7.57
C LYS A 20 3.37 -1.44 -7.04
N LEU A 21 4.70 -1.31 -7.06
CA LEU A 21 5.36 -0.04 -6.83
C LEU A 21 5.45 0.73 -8.15
N ILE A 22 5.01 1.99 -8.14
CA ILE A 22 5.14 2.92 -9.26
C ILE A 22 5.90 4.17 -8.82
N GLU A 23 6.50 4.85 -9.78
CA GLU A 23 7.08 6.17 -9.59
C GLU A 23 6.24 7.18 -10.39
N GLU A 24 5.81 8.25 -9.73
CA GLU A 24 5.00 9.31 -10.32
C GLU A 24 5.50 10.65 -9.77
N ASN A 25 5.88 11.58 -10.66
CA ASN A 25 6.39 12.91 -10.28
C ASN A 25 7.59 12.87 -9.31
N GLY A 26 8.51 11.90 -9.48
CA GLY A 26 9.68 11.73 -8.62
C GLY A 26 9.36 11.20 -7.22
N LYS A 27 8.12 10.72 -6.99
CA LYS A 27 7.70 10.08 -5.75
C LYS A 27 7.29 8.64 -6.01
N TYR A 28 7.54 7.78 -5.05
CA TYR A 28 7.17 6.37 -5.08
C TYR A 28 5.82 6.15 -4.44
N HIS A 29 4.99 5.33 -5.07
CA HIS A 29 3.67 4.96 -4.55
C HIS A 29 3.45 3.46 -4.70
N TRP A 30 2.83 2.86 -3.68
CA TRP A 30 2.29 1.52 -3.78
C TRP A 30 0.85 1.57 -4.28
N LEU A 31 0.59 0.83 -5.36
CA LEU A 31 -0.73 0.52 -5.85
C LEU A 31 -1.17 -0.84 -5.32
N PHE A 32 -2.34 -0.89 -4.72
CA PHE A 32 -2.97 -2.11 -4.23
C PHE A 32 -4.18 -2.41 -5.12
N TYR A 33 -4.07 -3.50 -5.88
CA TYR A 33 -5.15 -4.01 -6.71
C TYR A 33 -6.03 -4.87 -5.84
N THR A 34 -7.28 -4.45 -5.69
CA THR A 34 -8.31 -5.19 -4.94
C THR A 34 -9.45 -5.55 -5.90
N ASN A 35 -10.51 -6.18 -5.37
CA ASN A 35 -11.75 -6.42 -6.13
C ASN A 35 -12.51 -5.12 -6.51
N TYR A 36 -12.00 -3.95 -6.14
CA TYR A 36 -12.58 -2.66 -6.52
C TYR A 36 -12.10 -2.24 -7.93
N PRO A 37 -12.92 -1.46 -8.67
CA PRO A 37 -12.61 -1.06 -10.05
C PRO A 37 -11.39 -0.13 -10.18
N GLN A 38 -10.94 0.48 -9.08
CA GLN A 38 -9.75 1.33 -9.07
C GLN A 38 -8.76 0.83 -8.02
N PRO A 39 -7.45 0.80 -8.33
CA PRO A 39 -6.43 0.45 -7.38
C PRO A 39 -6.33 1.53 -6.31
N LEU A 40 -6.08 1.10 -5.07
CA LEU A 40 -5.83 2.01 -3.96
C LEU A 40 -4.36 2.45 -4.00
N LYS A 41 -4.09 3.70 -3.61
CA LYS A 41 -2.75 4.30 -3.69
C LYS A 41 -2.25 4.64 -2.30
N SER A 42 -1.04 4.23 -1.96
CA SER A 42 -0.39 4.64 -0.72
C SER A 42 -0.04 6.12 -0.74
N LYS A 43 0.30 6.63 0.44
CA LYS A 43 1.05 7.89 0.58
C LYS A 43 2.29 7.90 -0.34
N PRO A 44 2.68 9.08 -0.85
CA PRO A 44 3.93 9.25 -1.57
C PRO A 44 5.15 9.01 -0.68
N PHE A 45 6.19 8.42 -1.25
CA PHE A 45 7.51 8.28 -0.63
C PHE A 45 8.57 8.97 -1.48
N ASN A 46 9.57 9.56 -0.85
CA ASN A 46 10.64 10.26 -1.56
C ASN A 46 11.69 9.28 -2.12
N THR A 47 11.90 8.16 -1.44
CA THR A 47 12.85 7.12 -1.86
C THR A 47 12.18 5.76 -2.01
N LYS A 48 12.75 4.93 -2.88
CA LYS A 48 12.32 3.54 -3.06
C LYS A 48 12.49 2.71 -1.79
N GLU A 49 13.56 2.97 -1.04
CA GLU A 49 13.87 2.27 0.21
C GLU A 49 12.81 2.53 1.28
N GLU A 50 12.42 3.78 1.49
CA GLU A 50 11.32 4.13 2.41
C GLU A 50 10.01 3.43 2.03
N ALA A 51 9.67 3.42 0.74
CA ALA A 51 8.47 2.75 0.26
C ALA A 51 8.51 1.25 0.58
N VAL A 52 9.65 0.58 0.34
CA VAL A 52 9.82 -0.86 0.61
C VAL A 52 9.77 -1.16 2.10
N VAL A 53 10.43 -0.36 2.95
CA VAL A 53 10.41 -0.52 4.42
C VAL A 53 8.99 -0.36 4.94
N TRP A 54 8.26 0.65 4.49
CA TRP A 54 6.86 0.85 4.87
C TRP A 54 5.99 -0.35 4.50
N PHE A 55 6.13 -0.89 3.28
CA PHE A 55 5.36 -2.06 2.85
C PHE A 55 5.69 -3.33 3.66
N LYS A 56 6.97 -3.51 4.04
CA LYS A 56 7.38 -4.62 4.93
C LYS A 56 6.76 -4.47 6.32
N ASN A 57 6.77 -3.27 6.89
CA ASN A 57 6.16 -3.01 8.20
C ASN A 57 4.64 -3.22 8.16
N LEU A 58 4.00 -2.80 7.06
CA LEU A 58 2.57 -3.03 6.83
C LEU A 58 2.22 -4.53 6.80
N LYS A 59 3.02 -5.34 6.09
CA LYS A 59 2.88 -6.80 6.12
C LYS A 59 3.10 -7.37 7.52
N TYR A 60 4.17 -6.95 8.20
CA TYR A 60 4.50 -7.43 9.54
C TYR A 60 3.37 -7.17 10.54
N ASN A 61 2.83 -5.94 10.56
CA ASN A 61 1.70 -5.59 11.40
C ASN A 61 0.44 -6.41 11.05
N PHE A 62 0.16 -6.64 9.77
CA PHE A 62 -0.98 -7.45 9.35
C PHE A 62 -0.91 -8.90 9.85
N TYR A 63 0.26 -9.54 9.77
CA TYR A 63 0.42 -10.91 10.28
C TYR A 63 0.39 -10.96 11.80
N ARG A 64 1.01 -9.99 12.48
CA ARG A 64 1.01 -9.91 13.94
C ARG A 64 -0.37 -9.68 14.54
N SER A 65 -1.26 -8.96 13.86
CA SER A 65 -2.63 -8.74 14.32
C SER A 65 -3.58 -9.93 14.09
N LYS A 66 -3.12 -11.02 13.44
CA LYS A 66 -3.90 -12.26 13.26
C LYS A 66 -3.59 -13.34 14.30
N GLU A 67 -2.57 -13.15 15.14
CA GLU A 67 -2.29 -13.97 16.33
C GLU A 67 -3.08 -13.46 17.54
#